data_AF-A0A848X1K8-F1
#
_entry.id   AF-A0A848X1K8-F1
#
_cell.length_a   1.000
_cell.length_b   1.000
_cell.length_c   1.000
_cell.angle_alpha   90.00
_cell.angle_beta   90.00
_cell.angle_gamma   90.00
#
_symmetry.space_group_name_H-M   'P 1'
#
loop_
_entity.id
_entity.type
_entity.pdbx_description
1 polymer ?
#
loop_
_entity_poly.entity_id
_entity_poly.type
_entity_poly.pdbx_seq_one_letter_code
_entity_poly.pdbx_strand_id
1 'polypeptide(L)'
;MITPKITVDLQLDSLFGATLPNRVQKLVDDELNRGRWLDGFDIAVSPAALNQEDGEKLLEVILDAYPEERINHAKLLELIDQELPQHQIAGIGWITADDGSFLLTDSLRVCRVRGDLPDLEVSPNFARYGIEFDSVDREAVRGRSFWINSNACDCPFVLSFGTGELIEGQSFPD
;
A
#
# COMPACT_ATOMS: atom_id res chain seq x y z
N MET A 1 2.98 -3.92 17.35
CA MET A 1 3.14 -5.33 16.98
C MET A 1 3.26 -5.28 15.49
N ILE A 2 4.35 -5.83 14.96
CA ILE A 2 4.55 -5.94 13.53
C ILE A 2 3.51 -6.93 12.99
N THR A 3 2.78 -6.52 11.96
CA THR A 3 1.70 -7.29 11.33
C THR A 3 1.93 -7.36 9.83
N PRO A 4 1.31 -8.33 9.12
CA PRO A 4 1.37 -8.44 7.65
C PRO A 4 1.08 -7.11 6.95
N LYS A 5 0.03 -6.42 7.41
CA LYS A 5 -0.34 -5.10 6.91
C LYS A 5 0.80 -4.10 6.96
N ILE A 6 1.48 -4.01 8.11
CA ILE A 6 2.51 -3.01 8.34
C ILE A 6 3.75 -3.34 7.50
N THR A 7 4.17 -4.61 7.46
CA THR A 7 5.35 -5.04 6.70
C THR A 7 5.15 -4.86 5.21
N VAL A 8 3.99 -5.24 4.67
CA VAL A 8 3.64 -5.03 3.26
C VAL A 8 3.57 -3.55 2.91
N ASP A 9 2.91 -2.74 3.75
CA ASP A 9 2.77 -1.30 3.53
C ASP A 9 4.11 -0.56 3.57
N LEU A 10 5.07 -0.97 4.41
CA LEU A 10 6.44 -0.44 4.37
C LEU A 10 7.21 -0.83 3.10
N GLN A 11 7.02 -2.07 2.60
CA GLN A 11 7.62 -2.49 1.33
C GLN A 11 7.04 -1.70 0.13
N LEU A 12 5.74 -1.41 0.14
CA LEU A 12 5.12 -0.59 -0.90
C LEU A 12 5.58 0.87 -0.82
N ASP A 13 5.75 1.42 0.40
CA ASP A 13 6.29 2.77 0.60
C ASP A 13 7.75 2.89 0.17
N SER A 14 8.54 1.82 0.24
CA SER A 14 9.92 1.81 -0.27
C SER A 14 9.99 1.80 -1.80
N LEU A 15 9.02 1.17 -2.47
CA LEU A 15 8.96 1.10 -3.93
C LEU A 15 8.35 2.35 -4.58
N PHE A 16 7.29 2.88 -3.98
CA PHE A 16 6.42 3.89 -4.62
C PHE A 16 6.23 5.15 -3.78
N GLY A 17 6.59 5.11 -2.50
CA GLY A 17 6.39 6.18 -1.55
C GLY A 17 7.57 7.12 -1.39
N ALA A 18 7.46 7.99 -0.40
CA ALA A 18 8.50 8.97 -0.05
C ALA A 18 8.66 9.13 1.47
N THR A 19 7.97 8.32 2.26
CA THR A 19 7.88 8.49 3.72
C THR A 19 8.56 7.38 4.52
N LEU A 20 9.25 6.46 3.84
CA LEU A 20 9.75 5.22 4.41
C LEU A 20 10.54 5.45 5.71
N PRO A 21 11.52 6.38 5.77
CA PRO A 21 12.32 6.56 6.97
C PRO A 21 11.48 6.92 8.20
N ASN A 22 10.48 7.78 8.02
CA ASN A 22 9.60 8.21 9.10
C ASN A 22 8.68 7.08 9.57
N ARG A 23 8.17 6.27 8.64
CA ARG A 23 7.27 5.15 8.95
C ARG A 23 8.01 4.02 9.67
N VAL A 24 9.20 3.69 9.20
CA VAL A 24 10.08 2.69 9.83
C VAL A 24 10.51 3.15 11.21
N GLN A 25 10.95 4.41 11.38
CA GLN A 25 11.29 4.95 12.71
C GLN A 25 10.14 4.78 13.69
N LYS A 26 8.93 5.22 13.30
CA LYS A 26 7.75 5.13 14.16
C LYS A 26 7.42 3.70 14.56
N LEU A 27 7.54 2.76 13.63
CA LEU A 27 7.34 1.34 13.94
C LEU A 27 8.37 0.82 14.94
N VAL A 28 9.66 1.14 14.73
CA VAL A 28 10.73 0.73 15.63
C VAL A 28 10.53 1.33 17.02
N ASP A 29 10.24 2.63 17.12
CA ASP A 29 9.94 3.30 18.39
C ASP A 29 8.78 2.62 19.13
N ASP A 30 7.70 2.26 18.41
CA ASP A 30 6.55 1.57 18.98
C ASP A 30 6.90 0.15 19.49
N GLU A 31 7.81 -0.56 18.83
CA GLU A 31 8.29 -1.88 19.26
C GLU A 31 9.21 -1.76 20.48
N LEU A 32 10.14 -0.80 20.47
CA LEU A 32 11.06 -0.50 21.58
C LEU A 32 10.30 -0.09 22.84
N ASN A 33 9.31 0.80 22.71
CA ASN A 33 8.44 1.21 23.82
C ASN A 33 7.63 0.06 24.42
N ARG A 34 7.46 -1.03 23.67
CA ARG A 34 6.80 -2.27 24.13
C ARG A 34 7.81 -3.33 24.61
N GLY A 35 9.09 -2.99 24.71
CA GLY A 35 10.16 -3.88 25.16
C GLY A 35 10.52 -4.98 24.17
N ARG A 36 10.17 -4.83 22.88
CA ARG A 36 10.53 -5.79 21.83
C ARG A 36 11.71 -5.25 21.04
N TRP A 37 12.77 -6.06 20.96
CA TRP A 37 14.03 -5.72 20.32
C TRP A 37 14.32 -6.71 19.20
N LEU A 38 14.75 -6.20 18.04
CA LEU A 38 15.34 -6.97 16.95
C LEU A 38 16.79 -6.53 16.76
N ASP A 39 17.67 -7.46 16.41
CA ASP A 39 19.07 -7.16 16.08
C ASP A 39 19.10 -6.21 14.88
N GLY A 40 19.80 -5.08 14.97
CA GLY A 40 19.79 -4.01 13.96
C GLY A 40 18.91 -2.80 14.30
N PHE A 41 18.04 -2.86 15.32
CA PHE A 41 17.26 -1.70 15.77
C PHE A 41 18.11 -0.56 16.36
N ASP A 42 19.37 -0.82 16.69
CA ASP A 42 20.37 0.17 17.07
C ASP A 42 20.56 1.28 16.02
N ILE A 43 20.28 1.01 14.74
CA ILE A 43 20.26 2.03 13.66
C ILE A 43 19.23 3.13 13.98
N ALA A 44 18.08 2.78 14.55
CA ALA A 44 16.99 3.70 14.89
C ALA A 44 17.19 4.46 16.21
N VAL A 45 18.20 4.09 17.02
CA VAL A 45 18.47 4.70 18.34
C VAL A 45 19.26 6.02 18.22
N SER A 46 19.66 6.40 17.00
CA SER A 46 20.30 7.68 16.75
C SER A 46 19.38 8.86 17.10
N PRO A 47 19.87 9.94 17.75
CA PRO A 47 19.07 11.13 18.01
C PRO A 47 18.72 11.93 16.74
N ALA A 48 19.28 11.58 15.59
CA ALA A 48 18.94 12.14 14.30
C ALA A 48 17.83 11.34 13.62
N ALA A 49 16.97 12.02 12.84
CA ALA A 49 15.98 11.34 12.01
C ALA A 49 16.66 10.40 10.99
N LEU A 50 16.06 9.24 10.74
CA LEU A 50 16.53 8.31 9.72
C LEU A 50 16.55 8.97 8.35
N ASN A 51 17.64 8.75 7.62
CA ASN A 51 17.69 9.02 6.18
C ASN A 51 17.12 7.83 5.39
N GLN A 52 17.07 7.97 4.07
CA GLN A 52 16.57 6.92 3.18
C GLN A 52 17.33 5.60 3.30
N GLU A 53 18.66 5.65 3.28
CA GLU A 53 19.53 4.47 3.34
C GLU A 53 19.35 3.70 4.66
N ASP A 54 19.26 4.42 5.79
CA ASP A 54 19.07 3.81 7.10
C ASP A 54 17.65 3.26 7.27
N GLY A 55 16.64 3.92 6.67
CA GLY A 55 15.28 3.41 6.59
C GLY A 55 15.18 2.10 5.82
N GLU A 56 15.88 1.99 4.69
CA GLU A 56 15.96 0.76 3.88
C GLU A 56 16.68 -0.37 4.63
N LYS A 57 17.79 -0.08 5.32
CA LYS A 57 18.49 -1.08 6.15
C LYS A 57 17.60 -1.63 7.26
N LEU A 58 16.86 -0.75 7.95
CA LEU A 58 15.94 -1.17 9.01
C LEU A 58 14.73 -1.93 8.47
N LEU A 59 14.24 -1.58 7.27
CA LEU A 59 13.24 -2.38 6.59
C LEU A 59 13.76 -3.81 6.37
N GLU A 60 14.99 -3.98 5.87
CA GLU A 60 15.57 -5.33 5.69
C GLU A 60 15.70 -6.10 7.01
N VAL A 61 16.09 -5.45 8.09
CA VAL A 61 16.10 -6.06 9.45
C VAL A 61 14.72 -6.58 9.83
N ILE A 62 13.68 -5.78 9.59
CA ILE A 62 12.29 -6.19 9.86
C ILE A 62 11.91 -7.38 8.97
N LEU A 63 12.20 -7.31 7.67
CA LEU A 63 11.83 -8.37 6.73
C LEU A 63 12.64 -9.67 6.93
N ASP A 64 13.83 -9.62 7.50
CA ASP A 64 14.59 -10.81 7.92
C ASP A 64 13.95 -11.50 9.12
N ALA A 65 13.29 -10.75 10.00
CA ALA A 65 12.54 -11.29 11.14
C ALA A 65 11.17 -11.85 10.75
N TYR A 66 10.59 -11.40 9.62
CA TYR A 66 9.29 -11.83 9.09
C TYR A 66 9.38 -12.19 7.59
N PRO A 67 10.16 -13.23 7.23
CA PRO A 67 10.43 -13.57 5.84
C PRO A 67 9.17 -13.99 5.05
N GLU A 68 8.15 -14.51 5.71
CA GLU A 68 6.85 -14.86 5.12
C GLU A 68 6.06 -13.65 4.60
N GLU A 69 6.39 -12.45 5.09
CA GLU A 69 5.73 -11.21 4.69
C GLU A 69 6.47 -10.48 3.55
N ARG A 70 7.58 -11.06 3.05
CA ARG A 70 8.36 -10.47 1.94
C ARG A 70 7.62 -10.61 0.62
N ILE A 71 7.43 -9.48 -0.06
CA ILE A 71 6.83 -9.42 -1.40
C ILE A 71 7.92 -9.68 -2.44
N ASN A 72 7.58 -10.42 -3.49
CA ASN A 72 8.45 -10.53 -4.65
C ASN A 72 8.40 -9.23 -5.47
N HIS A 73 9.30 -8.28 -5.18
CA HIS A 73 9.36 -6.97 -5.86
C HIS A 73 9.49 -7.09 -7.38
N ALA A 74 10.32 -8.01 -7.88
CA ALA A 74 10.51 -8.20 -9.31
C ALA A 74 9.21 -8.64 -9.99
N LYS A 75 8.48 -9.57 -9.36
CA LYS A 75 7.18 -10.03 -9.87
C LYS A 75 6.13 -8.92 -9.79
N LEU A 76 6.13 -8.14 -8.71
CA LEU A 76 5.21 -7.02 -8.56
C LEU A 76 5.39 -5.97 -9.67
N LEU A 77 6.64 -5.60 -9.97
CA LEU A 77 6.95 -4.65 -11.05
C LEU A 77 6.53 -5.19 -12.42
N GLU A 78 6.77 -6.47 -12.70
CA GLU A 78 6.31 -7.11 -13.94
C GLU A 78 4.77 -7.03 -14.07
N LEU A 79 4.04 -7.27 -12.98
CA LEU A 79 2.58 -7.21 -12.95
C LEU A 79 2.06 -5.79 -13.16
N ILE A 80 2.73 -4.79 -12.57
CA ILE A 80 2.40 -3.38 -12.77
C ILE A 80 2.55 -3.02 -14.25
N ASP A 81 3.66 -3.41 -14.89
CA ASP A 81 3.89 -3.11 -16.30
C ASP A 81 2.84 -3.76 -17.23
N GLN A 82 2.38 -4.96 -16.88
CA GLN A 82 1.38 -5.70 -17.66
C GLN A 82 -0.04 -5.16 -17.47
N GLU A 83 -0.43 -4.91 -16.22
CA GLU A 83 -1.84 -4.74 -15.83
C GLU A 83 -2.18 -3.30 -15.44
N LEU A 84 -1.17 -2.53 -15.02
CA LEU A 84 -1.26 -1.09 -14.73
C LEU A 84 -0.30 -0.28 -15.64
N PRO A 85 -0.31 -0.46 -16.99
CA PRO A 85 0.67 0.22 -17.84
C PRO A 85 0.50 1.73 -17.72
N GLN A 86 1.51 2.37 -17.12
CA GLN A 86 1.48 3.79 -16.78
C GLN A 86 1.42 4.66 -18.04
N HIS A 87 0.39 5.50 -18.12
CA HIS A 87 0.35 6.60 -19.07
C HIS A 87 1.10 7.82 -18.50
N GLN A 88 2.43 7.75 -18.51
CA GLN A 88 3.45 8.82 -18.34
C GLN A 88 3.35 9.83 -17.18
N ILE A 89 2.30 9.89 -16.35
CA ILE A 89 2.15 10.97 -15.34
C ILE A 89 1.48 10.50 -14.03
N ALA A 90 0.90 9.31 -13.97
CA ALA A 90 0.17 8.89 -12.77
C ALA A 90 1.07 8.20 -11.73
N GLY A 91 1.04 8.69 -10.49
CA GLY A 91 1.69 8.02 -9.36
C GLY A 91 0.97 6.75 -8.96
N ILE A 92 1.71 5.79 -8.39
CA ILE A 92 1.11 4.57 -7.83
C ILE A 92 0.62 4.86 -6.41
N GLY A 93 -0.65 4.59 -6.14
CA GLY A 93 -1.23 4.59 -4.80
C GLY A 93 -1.57 3.17 -4.35
N TRP A 94 -1.64 2.93 -3.04
CA TRP A 94 -2.00 1.62 -2.50
C TRP A 94 -2.78 1.69 -1.20
N ILE A 95 -3.42 0.56 -0.86
CA ILE A 95 -3.97 0.30 0.47
C ILE A 95 -3.77 -1.16 0.85
N THR A 96 -3.40 -1.40 2.11
CA THR A 96 -3.09 -2.74 2.63
C THR A 96 -4.12 -3.20 3.66
N ALA A 97 -4.60 -4.42 3.51
CA ALA A 97 -5.49 -5.11 4.43
C ALA A 97 -4.72 -5.74 5.60
N ASP A 98 -5.45 -6.12 6.65
CA ASP A 98 -4.86 -6.70 7.87
C ASP A 98 -4.17 -8.05 7.63
N ASP A 99 -4.56 -8.78 6.57
CA ASP A 99 -3.98 -10.06 6.16
C ASP A 99 -2.77 -9.92 5.21
N GLY A 100 -2.30 -8.69 4.96
CA GLY A 100 -1.17 -8.42 4.07
C GLY A 100 -1.54 -8.37 2.58
N SER A 101 -2.80 -8.62 2.22
CA SER A 101 -3.26 -8.34 0.85
C SER A 101 -3.34 -6.83 0.60
N PHE A 102 -3.20 -6.42 -0.66
CA PHE A 102 -3.21 -5.00 -0.99
C PHE A 102 -3.79 -4.72 -2.37
N LEU A 103 -4.17 -3.46 -2.57
CA LEU A 103 -4.56 -2.91 -3.86
C LEU A 103 -3.54 -1.88 -4.30
N LEU A 104 -3.23 -1.88 -5.59
CA LEU A 104 -2.45 -0.85 -6.26
C LEU A 104 -3.32 -0.12 -7.26
N THR A 105 -3.08 1.17 -7.44
CA THR A 105 -3.69 1.94 -8.53
C THR A 105 -2.68 2.86 -9.19
N ASP A 106 -2.81 3.03 -10.51
CA ASP A 106 -2.14 4.08 -11.29
C ASP A 106 -3.10 5.24 -11.59
N SER A 107 -4.13 5.46 -10.76
CA SER A 107 -5.27 6.38 -10.97
C SER A 107 -6.25 6.01 -12.11
N LEU A 108 -5.89 5.05 -12.96
CA LEU A 108 -6.71 4.59 -14.08
C LEU A 108 -7.19 3.13 -13.90
N ARG A 109 -6.39 2.31 -13.24
CA ARG A 109 -6.66 0.90 -13.05
C ARG A 109 -6.38 0.55 -11.61
N VAL A 110 -7.01 -0.51 -11.15
CA VAL A 110 -6.78 -1.07 -9.82
C VAL A 110 -6.41 -2.53 -9.98
N CYS A 111 -5.32 -2.90 -9.32
CA CYS A 111 -4.79 -4.25 -9.31
C CYS A 111 -4.77 -4.77 -7.89
N ARG A 112 -5.31 -5.98 -7.70
CA ARG A 112 -5.30 -6.66 -6.40
C ARG A 112 -4.18 -7.67 -6.33
N VAL A 113 -3.46 -7.66 -5.21
CA VAL A 113 -2.34 -8.56 -4.92
C VAL A 113 -2.57 -9.28 -3.60
N ARG A 114 -2.43 -10.62 -3.60
CA ARG A 114 -2.50 -11.48 -2.42
C ARG A 114 -1.27 -12.39 -2.32
N GLY A 115 -0.61 -12.36 -1.15
CA GLY A 115 0.49 -13.28 -0.80
C GLY A 115 1.64 -13.32 -1.81
N ASP A 116 2.21 -14.51 -1.97
CA ASP A 116 3.37 -14.86 -2.81
C ASP A 116 3.06 -14.86 -4.33
N LEU A 117 1.83 -14.48 -4.70
CA LEU A 117 1.24 -14.23 -6.03
C LEU A 117 1.16 -15.39 -7.05
N PRO A 118 -0.05 -15.95 -7.24
CA PRO A 118 -0.56 -16.16 -8.60
C PRO A 118 -2.01 -15.69 -8.87
N ASP A 119 -2.78 -15.25 -7.86
CA ASP A 119 -4.18 -14.84 -8.09
C ASP A 119 -4.30 -13.31 -8.12
N LEU A 120 -4.08 -12.77 -9.31
CA LEU A 120 -4.30 -11.37 -9.62
C LEU A 120 -5.74 -11.20 -10.16
N GLU A 121 -6.57 -10.47 -9.43
CA GLU A 121 -7.85 -9.99 -9.96
C GLU A 121 -7.68 -8.53 -10.37
N VAL A 122 -7.58 -8.31 -11.68
CA VAL A 122 -7.52 -6.98 -12.29
C VAL A 122 -8.93 -6.61 -12.68
N SER A 123 -9.49 -5.58 -12.02
CA SER A 123 -10.74 -5.02 -12.48
C SER A 123 -10.44 -4.07 -13.65
N PRO A 124 -11.06 -4.27 -14.82
CA PRO A 124 -10.64 -3.62 -16.05
C PRO A 124 -10.84 -2.11 -16.07
N ASN A 125 -11.60 -1.49 -15.15
CA ASN A 125 -11.82 -0.05 -15.17
C ASN A 125 -12.14 0.53 -13.78
N PHE A 126 -11.13 1.10 -13.13
CA PHE A 126 -11.31 2.09 -12.06
C PHE A 126 -10.48 3.33 -12.39
N ALA A 127 -10.89 4.04 -13.44
CA ALA A 127 -10.16 5.22 -13.90
C ALA A 127 -10.94 6.51 -13.77
N ARG A 128 -10.58 7.32 -12.77
CA ARG A 128 -10.38 8.74 -13.02
C ARG A 128 -9.55 9.38 -11.92
N TYR A 129 -8.88 10.46 -12.29
CA TYR A 129 -8.30 11.44 -11.38
C TYR A 129 -9.21 11.72 -10.17
N GLY A 130 -8.66 11.59 -8.97
CA GLY A 130 -9.34 11.88 -7.71
C GLY A 130 -10.06 10.67 -7.09
N ILE A 131 -9.44 9.50 -7.10
CA ILE A 131 -9.84 8.39 -6.23
C ILE A 131 -8.94 8.40 -4.99
N GLU A 132 -9.55 8.37 -3.81
CA GLU A 132 -8.89 8.18 -2.52
C GLU A 132 -9.40 6.87 -1.90
N PHE A 133 -8.47 5.98 -1.50
CA PHE A 133 -8.82 4.77 -0.77
C PHE A 133 -8.84 5.03 0.73
N ASP A 134 -9.95 4.68 1.38
CA ASP A 134 -10.14 4.90 2.81
C ASP A 134 -9.86 3.62 3.62
N SER A 135 -10.37 2.48 3.15
CA SER A 135 -10.21 1.20 3.84
C SER A 135 -10.39 0.00 2.92
N VAL A 136 -9.81 -1.13 3.30
CA VAL A 136 -10.02 -2.43 2.68
C VAL A 136 -10.24 -3.47 3.76
N ASP A 137 -11.25 -4.30 3.59
CA ASP A 137 -11.49 -5.51 4.39
C ASP A 137 -11.60 -6.74 3.47
N ARG A 138 -11.93 -7.90 4.04
CA ARG A 138 -11.96 -9.17 3.29
C ARG A 138 -12.97 -9.18 2.14
N GLU A 139 -14.03 -8.38 2.22
CA GLU A 139 -15.15 -8.40 1.29
C GLU A 139 -15.26 -7.11 0.50
N ALA A 140 -14.77 -5.99 1.03
CA ALA A 140 -15.02 -4.68 0.46
C ALA A 140 -13.82 -3.71 0.48
N VAL A 141 -13.77 -2.89 -0.56
CA VAL A 141 -12.90 -1.71 -0.68
C VAL A 141 -13.77 -0.48 -0.56
N ARG A 142 -13.41 0.43 0.32
CA ARG A 142 -14.11 1.70 0.49
C ARG A 142 -13.19 2.84 0.12
N GLY A 143 -13.75 3.80 -0.60
CA GLY A 143 -13.03 5.00 -0.97
C GLY A 143 -13.98 6.09 -1.40
N ARG A 144 -13.39 7.20 -1.82
CA ARG A 144 -14.10 8.38 -2.30
C ARG A 144 -13.58 8.73 -3.67
N SER A 145 -14.50 9.10 -4.56
CA SER A 145 -14.18 9.71 -5.84
C SER A 145 -14.47 11.21 -5.75
N PHE A 146 -13.58 12.02 -6.32
CA PHE A 146 -13.69 13.47 -6.40
C PHE A 146 -13.14 13.92 -7.75
N TRP A 147 -13.63 15.06 -8.26
CA TRP A 147 -12.99 15.68 -9.42
C TRP A 147 -11.93 16.67 -8.93
N ILE A 148 -10.67 16.49 -9.38
CA ILE A 148 -9.51 17.33 -9.01
C ILE A 148 -9.76 18.84 -9.18
N ASN A 149 -10.72 19.25 -10.01
CA ASN A 149 -11.03 20.65 -10.30
C ASN A 149 -12.48 21.06 -9.99
N SER A 150 -13.24 20.27 -9.22
CA SER A 150 -14.61 20.63 -8.87
C SER A 150 -14.77 20.84 -7.36
N ASN A 151 -15.65 21.76 -6.99
CA ASN A 151 -16.19 21.84 -5.63
C ASN A 151 -17.25 20.73 -5.35
N ALA A 152 -17.37 19.71 -6.22
CA ALA A 152 -18.36 18.64 -6.07
C ALA A 152 -17.97 17.70 -4.93
N CYS A 153 -19.01 17.16 -4.30
CA CYS A 153 -18.93 16.30 -3.13
C CYS A 153 -18.08 15.04 -3.39
N ASP A 154 -17.32 14.64 -2.37
CA ASP A 154 -16.80 13.29 -2.22
C ASP A 154 -17.94 12.29 -2.50
N CYS A 155 -17.84 11.53 -3.58
CA CYS A 155 -18.76 10.46 -3.90
C CYS A 155 -18.19 9.16 -3.31
N PRO A 156 -18.70 8.69 -2.16
CA PRO A 156 -18.23 7.46 -1.57
C PRO A 156 -18.62 6.27 -2.45
N PHE A 157 -17.76 5.28 -2.48
CA PHE A 157 -18.01 4.00 -3.14
C PHE A 157 -17.62 2.84 -2.23
N VAL A 158 -18.31 1.72 -2.42
CA VAL A 158 -17.95 0.42 -1.87
C VAL A 158 -17.84 -0.55 -3.02
N LEU A 159 -16.68 -1.18 -3.17
CA LEU A 159 -16.43 -2.22 -4.18
C LEU A 159 -16.28 -3.56 -3.51
N SER A 160 -16.66 -4.63 -4.20
CA SER A 160 -16.28 -5.98 -3.84
C SER A 160 -14.77 -6.10 -3.92
N PHE A 161 -14.13 -6.43 -2.80
CA PHE A 161 -12.68 -6.69 -2.78
C PHE A 161 -12.34 -7.94 -3.59
N GLY A 162 -13.29 -8.89 -3.68
CA GLY A 162 -13.27 -10.03 -4.59
C GLY A 162 -13.23 -9.60 -6.05
N THR A 163 -14.37 -9.16 -6.54
CA THR A 163 -14.64 -9.03 -7.98
C THR A 163 -14.31 -7.65 -8.55
N GLY A 164 -14.05 -6.66 -7.69
CA GLY A 164 -13.96 -5.25 -8.09
C GLY A 164 -15.29 -4.65 -8.52
N GLU A 165 -16.43 -5.32 -8.34
CA GLU A 165 -17.74 -4.77 -8.70
C GLU A 165 -18.20 -3.69 -7.72
N LEU A 166 -18.86 -2.65 -8.21
CA LEU A 166 -19.50 -1.62 -7.36
C LEU A 166 -20.66 -2.24 -6.59
N ILE A 167 -20.52 -2.31 -5.26
CA ILE A 167 -21.55 -2.78 -4.32
C ILE A 167 -22.48 -1.63 -3.95
N GLU A 168 -21.91 -0.46 -3.64
CA GLU A 168 -22.66 0.70 -3.13
C GLU A 168 -22.04 2.01 -3.58
N GLY A 169 -22.88 3.04 -3.70
CA GLY A 169 -22.46 4.40 -3.99
C GLY A 169 -22.21 4.62 -5.48
N GLN A 170 -21.28 5.50 -5.78
CA GLN A 170 -20.87 5.80 -7.14
C GLN A 170 -19.37 6.00 -7.15
N SER A 171 -18.68 5.27 -8.03
CA SER A 171 -17.26 5.53 -8.30
C SER A 171 -17.05 6.80 -9.14
N PHE A 172 -18.15 7.48 -9.54
CA PHE A 172 -18.14 8.69 -10.35
C PHE A 172 -19.30 9.63 -9.96
N PRO A 173 -19.03 10.94 -9.74
CA PRO A 173 -20.09 11.94 -9.64
C PRO A 173 -20.76 12.14 -11.02
N ASP A 174 -22.10 12.24 -11.03
CA ASP A 174 -22.93 12.54 -12.21
C ASP A 174 -22.52 13.85 -12.93
#